data_AF-A0A176WNJ8-F1
#
_entry.id   AF-A0A176WNJ8-F1
#
_cell.length_a   1.000
_cell.length_b   1.000
_cell.length_c   1.000
_cell.angle_alpha   90.00
_cell.angle_beta   90.00
_cell.angle_gamma   90.00
#
_symmetry.space_group_name_H-M   'P 1'
#
loop_
_entity.id
_entity.type
_entity.pdbx_description
1 polymer ?
#
loop_
_entity_poly.entity_id
_entity_poly.type
_entity_poly.pdbx_seq_one_letter_code
_entity_poly.pdbx_strand_id
1 'polypeptide(L)'
;MIPNYGTSLFDDIDSSSNTNGHVLAASQGAGCLGALAAAQLSDIAARGGGLVYIGGSFSIGLLCIIMAWSHNLMVTYPLYVAAVGINQLLLCLVYVQAAISLSNQQFILLFSFIAVASLLVQSGIQGVVVMLQLSITKQFYVFGGYCMAVGVVFGILCFWNYMKTADLGRWHRNILPVVKGTRHQEQRVERNAELRWSTRRKPTLWQDRAGTLGIAVEEEVQRCAEASRVQNPISSVGSRGMKTLKVVLTEKIERLGRAGQVVNVAPGYARNKLIPHHLALPGLDKYVSLVNAQLKAARPHLLEETEETKSETSEEKQLKEIDAVLKRLDAGKVVFHRHLTCAQVLFKPVTKDDLIFEVRRQMGVELAASNIILPEDFNKLGEFEVELRFPKGLAMPGGREKLFLKLRIRRK
;
A
#
# COMPACT_ATOMS: atom_id res chain seq x y z
N MET A 1 25.78 34.70 25.25
CA MET A 1 25.45 34.44 23.83
C MET A 1 25.89 33.02 23.52
N ILE A 2 24.97 32.13 23.17
CA ILE A 2 25.30 30.75 22.79
C ILE A 2 25.52 30.77 21.27
N PRO A 3 26.76 30.64 20.77
CA PRO A 3 27.09 30.91 19.37
C PRO A 3 26.74 29.76 18.40
N ASN A 4 25.90 28.80 18.80
CA ASN A 4 25.81 27.50 18.11
C ASN A 4 24.38 26.97 17.95
N TYR A 5 23.42 27.81 17.57
CA TYR A 5 22.13 27.34 17.06
C TYR A 5 21.87 27.88 15.65
N GLY A 6 22.48 27.25 14.64
CA GLY A 6 21.98 27.30 13.25
C GLY A 6 22.02 28.63 12.50
N THR A 7 22.73 29.64 12.99
CA THR A 7 22.66 31.01 12.45
C THR A 7 23.76 31.40 11.47
N SER A 8 24.61 30.49 10.96
CA SER A 8 25.67 30.92 10.01
C SER A 8 25.12 31.64 8.78
N LEU A 9 23.94 31.24 8.28
CA LEU A 9 23.31 31.88 7.14
C LEU A 9 22.84 33.30 7.48
N PHE A 10 22.16 33.51 8.60
CA PHE A 10 21.58 34.83 8.92
C PHE A 10 22.57 35.78 9.60
N ASP A 11 23.57 35.24 10.31
CA ASP A 11 24.66 36.01 10.92
C ASP A 11 25.60 36.58 9.85
N ASP A 12 25.73 35.93 8.68
CA ASP A 12 26.47 36.46 7.53
C ASP A 12 25.73 37.60 6.81
N ILE A 13 24.41 37.73 6.98
CA ILE A 13 23.63 38.86 6.44
C ILE A 13 23.70 40.05 7.40
N ASP A 14 23.53 39.81 8.71
CA ASP A 14 23.78 40.79 9.76
C ASP A 14 23.97 40.08 11.12
N SER A 15 25.23 40.04 11.58
CA SER A 15 25.62 39.40 12.84
C SER A 15 25.09 40.11 14.09
N SER A 16 24.56 41.34 13.94
CA SER A 16 24.04 42.15 15.05
C SER A 16 22.51 42.11 15.16
N SER A 17 21.82 41.50 14.19
CA SER A 17 20.37 41.53 14.11
C SER A 17 19.70 40.52 15.04
N ASN A 18 19.04 41.02 16.09
CA ASN A 18 18.24 40.21 17.02
C ASN A 18 16.97 39.60 16.36
N THR A 19 16.74 39.87 15.08
CA THR A 19 15.53 39.41 14.35
C THR A 19 15.70 38.04 13.70
N ASN A 20 16.92 37.49 13.64
CA ASN A 20 17.23 36.20 13.00
C ASN A 20 16.39 35.04 13.62
N GLY A 21 16.25 35.02 14.95
CA GLY A 21 15.42 34.04 15.65
C GLY A 21 13.93 34.14 15.33
N HIS A 22 13.40 35.36 15.17
CA HIS A 22 12.00 35.58 14.81
C HIS A 22 11.67 35.09 13.40
N VAL A 23 12.59 35.28 12.45
CA VAL A 23 12.44 34.81 11.06
C VAL A 23 12.41 33.29 11.00
N LEU A 24 13.25 32.62 11.79
CA LEU A 24 13.25 31.16 11.87
C LEU A 24 11.90 30.64 12.41
N ALA A 25 11.39 31.24 13.49
CA ALA A 25 10.06 30.89 14.02
C ALA A 25 8.94 31.17 13.00
N ALA A 26 8.98 32.31 12.32
CA ALA A 26 8.02 32.66 11.28
C ALA A 26 8.05 31.65 10.11
N SER A 27 9.22 31.16 9.72
CA SER A 27 9.37 30.16 8.65
C SER A 27 8.74 28.81 9.01
N GLN A 28 8.84 28.38 10.27
CA GLN A 28 8.14 27.17 10.76
C GLN A 28 6.62 27.37 10.71
N GLY A 29 6.13 28.54 11.15
CA GLY A 29 4.72 28.90 11.04
C GLY A 29 4.21 28.90 9.59
N ALA A 30 5.00 29.47 8.66
CA ALA A 30 4.68 29.44 7.23
C ALA A 30 4.68 28.00 6.66
N GLY A 31 5.56 27.13 7.14
CA GLY A 31 5.54 25.70 6.81
C GLY A 31 4.24 25.03 7.23
N CYS A 32 3.77 25.26 8.46
CA CYS A 32 2.48 24.75 8.94
C CYS A 32 1.30 25.28 8.10
N LEU A 33 1.30 26.57 7.76
CA LEU A 33 0.29 27.17 6.88
C LEU A 33 0.31 26.55 5.48
N GLY A 34 1.50 26.30 4.94
CA GLY A 34 1.68 25.60 3.67
C GLY A 34 1.11 24.18 3.70
N ALA A 35 1.34 23.43 4.78
CA ALA A 35 0.77 22.10 4.96
C ALA A 35 -0.76 22.12 5.04
N LEU A 36 -1.36 23.11 5.73
CA LEU A 36 -2.82 23.28 5.77
C LEU A 36 -3.40 23.64 4.40
N ALA A 37 -2.74 24.53 3.67
CA ALA A 37 -3.13 24.89 2.31
C ALA A 37 -3.04 23.70 1.34
N ALA A 38 -2.10 22.76 1.57
CA ALA A 38 -1.97 21.54 0.77
C ALA A 38 -3.25 20.69 0.77
N ALA A 39 -3.95 20.63 1.91
CA ALA A 39 -5.20 19.89 2.01
C ALA A 39 -6.27 20.45 1.05
N GLN A 40 -6.36 21.79 0.94
CA GLN A 40 -7.32 22.46 0.07
C GLN A 40 -6.91 22.42 -1.41
N LEU A 41 -5.60 22.46 -1.69
CA LEU A 41 -5.08 22.43 -3.06
C LEU A 41 -4.92 21.01 -3.63
N SER A 42 -5.09 19.97 -2.81
CA SER A 42 -4.89 18.57 -3.22
C SER A 42 -5.78 18.16 -4.41
N ASP A 43 -7.05 18.56 -4.40
CA ASP A 43 -7.99 18.32 -5.50
C ASP A 43 -7.60 19.07 -6.78
N ILE A 44 -7.10 20.29 -6.63
CA ILE A 44 -6.64 21.12 -7.77
C ILE A 44 -5.37 20.51 -8.36
N ALA A 45 -4.44 20.06 -7.52
CA ALA A 45 -3.22 19.38 -7.96
C ALA A 45 -3.53 18.06 -8.69
N ALA A 46 -4.53 17.31 -8.21
CA ALA A 46 -4.99 16.08 -8.87
C ALA A 46 -5.61 16.35 -10.26
N ARG A 47 -6.38 17.44 -10.41
CA ARG A 47 -7.01 17.83 -11.69
C ARG A 47 -6.06 18.53 -12.65
N GLY A 48 -5.10 19.30 -12.12
CA GLY A 48 -4.21 20.17 -12.88
C GLY A 48 -3.01 19.49 -13.54
N GLY A 49 -2.90 18.16 -13.48
CA GLY A 49 -1.89 17.40 -14.22
C GLY A 49 -0.44 17.70 -13.84
N GLY A 50 -0.21 18.32 -12.68
CA GLY A 50 1.12 18.70 -12.20
C GLY A 50 1.52 20.17 -12.43
N LEU A 51 0.64 21.01 -12.99
CA LEU A 51 0.89 22.46 -13.16
C LEU A 51 1.24 23.16 -11.84
N VAL A 52 0.64 22.72 -10.74
CA VAL A 52 0.89 23.27 -9.40
C VAL A 52 2.35 23.07 -8.98
N TYR A 53 2.95 21.92 -9.31
CA TYR A 53 4.35 21.64 -9.00
C TYR A 53 5.30 22.49 -9.85
N ILE A 54 4.95 22.69 -11.13
CA ILE A 54 5.71 23.58 -12.03
C ILE A 54 5.66 25.01 -11.47
N GLY A 55 4.46 25.56 -11.28
CA GLY A 55 4.26 26.92 -10.83
C GLY A 55 4.91 27.19 -9.47
N GLY A 56 4.76 26.27 -8.52
CA GLY A 56 5.38 26.40 -7.20
C GLY A 56 6.90 26.33 -7.24
N SER A 57 7.49 25.42 -8.02
CA SER A 57 8.95 25.29 -8.13
C SER A 57 9.58 26.53 -8.80
N PHE A 58 8.96 27.05 -9.86
CA PHE A 58 9.40 28.31 -10.48
C PHE A 58 9.22 29.50 -9.54
N SER A 59 8.13 29.55 -8.76
CA SER A 59 7.90 30.60 -7.77
C SER A 59 9.02 30.61 -6.72
N ILE A 60 9.37 29.45 -6.15
CA ILE A 60 10.48 29.35 -5.18
C ILE A 60 11.80 29.81 -5.83
N GLY A 61 12.10 29.35 -7.05
CA GLY A 61 13.30 29.74 -7.78
C GLY A 61 13.39 31.26 -8.00
N LEU A 62 12.27 31.88 -8.39
CA LEU A 62 12.19 33.33 -8.59
C LEU A 62 12.39 34.10 -7.28
N LEU A 63 11.76 33.66 -6.19
CA LEU A 63 11.94 34.27 -4.86
C LEU A 63 13.41 34.23 -4.43
N CYS A 64 14.10 33.11 -4.63
CA CYS A 64 15.53 32.97 -4.29
C CYS A 64 16.43 33.88 -5.15
N ILE A 65 16.11 34.08 -6.42
CA ILE A 65 16.87 35.00 -7.30
C ILE A 65 16.64 36.45 -6.86
N ILE A 66 15.40 36.83 -6.52
CA ILE A 66 15.08 38.17 -6.00
C ILE A 66 15.84 38.42 -4.70
N MET A 67 15.86 37.44 -3.79
CA MET A 67 16.64 37.51 -2.54
C MET A 67 18.14 37.67 -2.80
N ALA A 68 18.68 36.98 -3.81
CA ALA A 68 20.09 37.10 -4.18
C ALA A 68 20.45 38.51 -4.68
N TRP A 69 19.49 39.22 -5.28
CA TRP A 69 19.68 40.59 -5.79
C TRP A 69 19.41 41.65 -4.71
N SER A 70 18.40 41.42 -3.86
CA SER A 70 18.05 42.32 -2.78
C SER A 70 18.99 42.09 -1.59
N HIS A 71 20.12 42.79 -1.53
CA HIS A 71 20.97 42.82 -0.34
C HIS A 71 20.29 43.42 0.92
N ASN A 72 18.99 43.73 0.85
CA ASN A 72 18.19 44.31 1.92
C ASN A 72 17.49 43.23 2.76
N LEU A 73 17.66 43.29 4.08
CA LEU A 73 17.05 42.40 5.07
C LEU A 73 15.51 42.40 5.02
N MET A 74 14.91 43.60 4.88
CA MET A 74 13.45 43.80 4.86
C MET A 74 12.75 43.11 3.69
N VAL A 75 13.49 42.81 2.63
CA VAL A 75 12.98 42.11 1.44
C VAL A 75 13.32 40.62 1.53
N THR A 76 14.54 40.31 1.95
CA THR A 76 15.05 38.92 2.03
C THR A 76 14.28 38.06 3.03
N TYR A 77 13.94 38.59 4.20
CA TYR A 77 13.25 37.82 5.25
C TYR A 77 11.83 37.38 4.90
N PRO A 78 10.92 38.27 4.45
CA PRO A 78 9.58 37.83 4.05
C PRO A 78 9.60 36.90 2.83
N LEU A 79 10.52 37.13 1.87
CA LEU A 79 10.68 36.25 0.71
C LEU A 79 11.16 34.84 1.13
N TYR A 80 12.10 34.75 2.07
CA TYR A 80 12.54 33.47 2.63
C TYR A 80 11.39 32.70 3.28
N VAL A 81 10.62 33.37 4.15
CA VAL A 81 9.47 32.76 4.84
C VAL A 81 8.43 32.28 3.83
N ALA A 82 8.15 33.06 2.79
CA ALA A 82 7.26 32.65 1.70
C ALA A 82 7.79 31.43 0.94
N ALA A 83 9.08 31.41 0.59
CA ALA A 83 9.71 30.30 -0.10
C ALA A 83 9.64 28.99 0.71
N VAL A 84 9.88 29.05 2.02
CA VAL A 84 9.74 27.89 2.93
C VAL A 84 8.30 27.39 2.98
N GLY A 85 7.33 28.30 3.09
CA GLY A 85 5.91 27.92 3.08
C GLY A 85 5.47 27.24 1.78
N ILE A 86 5.89 27.77 0.63
CA ILE A 86 5.59 27.17 -0.70
C ILE A 86 6.30 25.82 -0.83
N ASN A 87 7.54 25.69 -0.37
CA ASN A 87 8.26 24.41 -0.42
C ASN A 87 7.55 23.34 0.42
N GLN A 88 7.12 23.68 1.64
CA GLN A 88 6.39 22.75 2.50
C GLN A 88 5.02 22.37 1.91
N LEU A 89 4.31 23.33 1.30
CA LEU A 89 3.08 23.09 0.54
C LEU A 89 3.30 22.05 -0.58
N LEU A 90 4.30 22.25 -1.43
CA LEU A 90 4.60 21.34 -2.56
C LEU A 90 4.97 19.94 -2.08
N LEU A 91 5.80 19.85 -1.05
CA LEU A 91 6.23 18.59 -0.46
C LEU A 91 5.03 17.80 0.11
N CYS A 92 4.12 18.48 0.84
CA CYS A 92 2.88 17.87 1.29
C CYS A 92 2.00 17.40 0.13
N LEU A 93 1.87 18.19 -0.94
CA LEU A 93 1.10 17.79 -2.13
C LEU A 93 1.70 16.55 -2.80
N VAL A 94 3.02 16.44 -2.93
CA VAL A 94 3.67 15.24 -3.49
C VAL A 94 3.39 14.02 -2.61
N TYR A 95 3.48 14.16 -1.29
CA TYR A 95 3.17 13.05 -0.38
C TYR A 95 1.72 12.58 -0.46
N VAL A 96 0.76 13.50 -0.55
CA VAL A 96 -0.66 13.16 -0.72
C VAL A 96 -0.88 12.40 -2.03
N GLN A 97 -0.29 12.85 -3.14
CA GLN A 97 -0.42 12.14 -4.43
C GLN A 97 0.26 10.77 -4.41
N ALA A 98 1.42 10.65 -3.76
CA ALA A 98 2.10 9.37 -3.58
C ALA A 98 1.27 8.40 -2.71
N ALA A 99 0.63 8.91 -1.65
CA ALA A 99 -0.25 8.12 -0.78
C ALA A 99 -1.49 7.60 -1.52
N ILE A 100 -2.04 8.36 -2.45
CA ILE A 100 -3.19 7.93 -3.28
C ILE A 100 -2.78 6.87 -4.31
N SER A 101 -1.53 6.93 -4.79
CA SER A 101 -1.06 6.08 -5.90
C SER A 101 -0.47 4.74 -5.47
N LEU A 102 0.01 4.62 -4.23
CA LEU A 102 0.69 3.43 -3.71
C LEU A 102 -0.15 2.70 -2.64
N SER A 103 0.12 1.41 -2.45
CA SER A 103 -0.44 0.66 -1.31
C SER A 103 0.16 1.14 0.02
N ASN A 104 -0.57 1.00 1.13
CA ASN A 104 -0.15 1.48 2.46
C ASN A 104 1.25 0.98 2.88
N GLN A 105 1.56 -0.30 2.63
CA GLN A 105 2.88 -0.86 2.97
C GLN A 105 4.01 -0.27 2.12
N GLN A 106 3.79 -0.11 0.81
CA GLN A 106 4.78 0.48 -0.09
C GLN A 106 4.99 1.97 0.20
N PHE A 107 3.92 2.69 0.54
CA PHE A 107 3.99 4.10 0.90
C PHE A 107 4.82 4.31 2.17
N ILE A 108 4.60 3.51 3.22
CA ILE A 108 5.38 3.60 4.47
C ILE A 108 6.87 3.34 4.20
N LEU A 109 7.20 2.31 3.43
CA LEU A 109 8.59 1.99 3.09
C LEU A 109 9.24 3.12 2.28
N LEU A 110 8.54 3.63 1.26
CA LEU A 110 9.00 4.75 0.43
C LEU A 110 9.24 6.01 1.29
N PHE A 111 8.33 6.31 2.21
CA PHE A 111 8.45 7.46 3.11
C PHE A 111 9.69 7.35 4.01
N SER A 112 9.90 6.19 4.64
CA SER A 112 11.08 5.96 5.48
C SER A 112 12.38 6.08 4.70
N PHE A 113 12.43 5.52 3.48
CA PHE A 113 13.61 5.62 2.63
C PHE A 113 13.90 7.06 2.19
N ILE A 114 12.88 7.78 1.73
CA ILE A 114 13.00 9.18 1.31
C ILE A 114 13.46 10.06 2.49
N ALA A 115 12.96 9.83 3.70
CA ALA A 115 13.36 10.58 4.89
C ALA A 115 14.86 10.41 5.20
N VAL A 116 15.37 9.17 5.16
CA VAL A 116 16.79 8.88 5.39
C VAL A 116 17.65 9.48 4.26
N ALA A 117 17.25 9.29 3.00
CA ALA A 117 17.95 9.85 1.86
C ALA A 117 18.02 11.38 1.92
N SER A 118 16.92 12.03 2.30
CA SER A 118 16.85 13.49 2.46
C SER A 118 17.84 14.00 3.52
N LEU A 119 17.91 13.35 4.68
CA LEU A 119 18.87 13.72 5.74
C LEU A 119 20.33 13.54 5.29
N LEU A 120 20.63 12.47 4.57
CA LEU A 120 21.96 12.24 4.01
C LEU A 120 22.34 13.31 2.99
N VAL A 121 21.42 13.64 2.07
CA VAL A 121 21.62 14.69 1.06
C VAL A 121 21.78 16.05 1.73
N GLN A 122 20.94 16.39 2.70
CA GLN A 122 21.03 17.64 3.45
C GLN A 122 22.39 17.78 4.16
N SER A 123 22.82 16.73 4.88
CA SER A 123 24.12 16.73 5.56
C SER A 123 25.28 16.85 4.57
N GLY A 124 25.22 16.14 3.44
CA GLY A 124 26.22 16.22 2.38
C GLY A 124 26.32 17.60 1.75
N ILE A 125 25.19 18.19 1.37
CA ILE A 125 25.15 19.55 0.81
C ILE A 125 25.69 20.57 1.80
N GLN A 126 25.27 20.49 3.07
CA GLN A 126 25.76 21.40 4.11
C GLN A 126 27.28 21.25 4.32
N GLY A 127 27.81 20.02 4.30
CA GLY A 127 29.24 19.77 4.36
C GLY A 127 29.99 20.40 3.18
N VAL A 128 29.48 20.25 1.95
CA VAL A 128 30.08 20.84 0.74
C VAL A 128 30.06 22.38 0.81
N VAL A 129 28.94 22.97 1.26
CA VAL A 129 28.81 24.43 1.38
C VAL A 129 29.82 25.00 2.38
N VAL A 130 30.01 24.33 3.53
CA VAL A 130 31.00 24.72 4.54
C VAL A 130 32.43 24.60 3.99
N MET A 131 32.75 23.53 3.26
CA MET A 131 34.08 23.32 2.68
C MET A 131 34.42 24.32 1.58
N LEU A 132 33.43 24.74 0.78
CA LEU A 132 33.63 25.68 -0.32
C LEU A 132 33.58 27.16 0.10
N GLN A 133 33.26 27.45 1.37
CA GLN A 133 33.03 28.82 1.89
C GLN A 133 32.24 29.70 0.93
N LEU A 134 31.15 29.16 0.39
CA LEU A 134 30.35 29.86 -0.62
C LEU A 134 29.63 31.05 0.01
N SER A 135 29.83 32.26 -0.53
CA SER A 135 29.04 33.44 -0.13
C SER A 135 27.53 33.18 -0.24
N ILE A 136 26.77 33.74 0.69
CA ILE A 136 25.32 33.55 0.80
C ILE A 136 24.54 33.84 -0.49
N THR A 137 24.95 34.88 -1.22
CA THR A 137 24.33 35.24 -2.51
C THR A 137 24.50 34.13 -3.53
N LYS A 138 25.67 33.48 -3.56
CA LYS A 138 25.93 32.32 -4.45
C LYS A 138 25.08 31.12 -4.05
N GLN A 139 24.87 30.91 -2.75
CA GLN A 139 24.00 29.83 -2.26
C GLN A 139 22.55 30.02 -2.74
N PHE A 140 22.02 31.25 -2.68
CA PHE A 140 20.68 31.55 -3.21
C PHE A 140 20.57 31.34 -4.73
N TYR A 141 21.60 31.70 -5.51
CA TYR A 141 21.62 31.40 -6.95
C TYR A 141 21.63 29.90 -7.24
N VAL A 142 22.44 29.13 -6.53
CA VAL A 142 22.51 27.66 -6.69
C VAL A 142 21.17 27.03 -6.32
N PHE A 143 20.57 27.42 -5.20
CA PHE A 143 19.29 26.89 -4.76
C PHE A 143 18.13 27.31 -5.68
N GLY A 144 18.10 28.58 -6.11
CA GLY A 144 17.10 29.08 -7.05
C GLY A 144 17.18 28.36 -8.41
N GLY A 145 18.40 28.15 -8.92
CA GLY A 145 18.63 27.37 -10.14
C GLY A 145 18.18 25.91 -10.00
N TYR A 146 18.47 25.28 -8.86
CA TYR A 146 17.99 23.93 -8.55
C TYR A 146 16.46 23.85 -8.58
N CYS A 147 15.75 24.76 -7.90
CA CYS A 147 14.29 24.78 -7.89
C CYS A 147 13.69 24.99 -9.29
N MET A 148 14.29 25.87 -10.11
CA MET A 148 13.86 26.03 -11.51
C MET A 148 14.11 24.78 -12.34
N ALA A 149 15.25 24.10 -12.18
CA ALA A 149 15.53 22.84 -12.86
C ALA A 149 14.51 21.75 -12.49
N VAL A 150 14.16 21.63 -11.20
CA VAL A 150 13.08 20.74 -10.74
C VAL A 150 11.75 21.11 -11.39
N GLY A 151 11.42 22.41 -11.49
CA GLY A 151 10.25 22.90 -12.20
C GLY A 151 10.23 22.49 -13.69
N VAL A 152 11.37 22.54 -14.38
CA VAL A 152 11.51 22.06 -15.77
C VAL A 152 11.28 20.56 -15.86
N VAL A 153 11.82 19.76 -14.93
CA VAL A 153 11.60 18.30 -14.90
C VAL A 153 10.12 17.98 -14.73
N PHE A 154 9.43 18.64 -13.79
CA PHE A 154 7.98 18.51 -13.66
C PHE A 154 7.24 18.96 -14.93
N GLY A 155 7.73 19.98 -15.62
CA GLY A 155 7.23 20.43 -16.92
C GLY A 155 7.32 19.35 -18.00
N ILE A 156 8.48 18.70 -18.12
CA ILE A 156 8.71 17.61 -19.06
C ILE A 156 7.80 16.41 -18.73
N LEU A 157 7.70 16.03 -17.45
CA LEU A 157 6.83 14.93 -17.02
C LEU A 157 5.35 15.23 -17.29
N CYS A 158 4.92 16.45 -17.00
CA CYS A 158 3.56 16.93 -17.29
C CYS A 158 3.29 16.90 -18.80
N PHE A 159 4.22 17.39 -19.61
CA PHE A 159 4.11 17.39 -21.07
C PHE A 159 4.07 15.96 -21.64
N TRP A 160 4.92 15.07 -21.13
CA TRP A 160 4.92 13.66 -21.53
C TRP A 160 3.59 12.99 -21.23
N ASN A 161 3.04 13.22 -20.04
CA ASN A 161 1.75 12.68 -19.64
C ASN A 161 0.59 13.27 -20.46
N TYR A 162 0.67 14.56 -20.79
CA TYR A 162 -0.27 15.23 -21.70
C TYR A 162 -0.23 14.63 -23.10
N MET A 163 0.96 14.43 -23.68
CA MET A 163 1.11 13.82 -25.00
C MET A 163 0.55 12.39 -25.03
N LYS A 164 0.86 11.59 -24.00
CA LYS A 164 0.35 10.22 -23.87
C LYS A 164 -1.19 10.19 -23.83
N THR A 165 -1.81 11.08 -23.08
CA THR A 165 -3.28 11.16 -22.99
C THR A 165 -3.91 11.74 -24.28
N ALA A 166 -3.25 12.69 -24.94
CA ALA A 166 -3.69 13.24 -26.22
C ALA A 166 -3.69 12.19 -27.34
N ASP A 167 -2.68 11.32 -27.39
CA ASP A 167 -2.61 10.21 -28.36
C ASP A 167 -3.66 9.13 -28.07
N LEU A 168 -3.91 8.78 -26.80
CA LEU A 168 -5.03 7.92 -26.44
C LEU A 168 -6.38 8.54 -26.83
N GLY A 169 -6.56 9.85 -26.64
CA GLY A 169 -7.78 10.57 -27.02
C GLY A 169 -7.98 10.65 -28.54
N ARG A 170 -6.89 10.81 -29.30
CA ARG A 170 -6.89 10.78 -30.78
C ARG A 170 -7.23 9.38 -31.30
N TRP A 171 -6.69 8.34 -30.66
CA TRP A 171 -7.04 6.94 -30.92
C TRP A 171 -8.53 6.66 -30.63
N HIS A 172 -9.07 7.18 -29.52
CA HIS A 172 -10.48 6.99 -29.15
C HIS A 172 -11.46 7.71 -30.08
N ARG A 173 -11.11 8.90 -30.60
CA ARG A 173 -11.93 9.65 -31.57
C ARG A 173 -11.96 9.00 -32.95
N ASN A 174 -10.84 8.43 -33.40
CA ASN A 174 -10.79 7.76 -34.71
C ASN A 174 -11.51 6.40 -34.73
N ILE A 175 -11.78 5.80 -33.56
CA ILE A 175 -12.46 4.49 -33.45
C ILE A 175 -13.98 4.62 -33.24
N LEU A 176 -14.50 5.80 -32.88
CA LEU A 176 -15.92 5.98 -32.52
C LEU A 176 -16.74 6.87 -33.47
N PRO A 177 -17.04 6.46 -34.71
CA PRO A 177 -18.26 6.89 -35.40
C PRO A 177 -19.49 6.06 -35.01
N VAL A 178 -19.33 4.90 -34.35
CA VAL A 178 -20.39 3.87 -34.19
C VAL A 178 -21.24 4.02 -32.91
N VAL A 179 -20.82 4.83 -31.94
CA VAL A 179 -21.43 4.86 -30.57
C VAL A 179 -22.29 6.11 -30.32
N LYS A 180 -22.78 6.79 -31.37
CA LYS A 180 -23.83 7.82 -31.19
C LYS A 180 -25.23 7.23 -31.06
N GLY A 181 -25.46 5.98 -31.49
CA GLY A 181 -26.76 5.32 -31.41
C GLY A 181 -27.15 4.80 -30.01
N THR A 182 -26.19 4.51 -29.14
CA THR A 182 -26.44 3.91 -27.82
C THR A 182 -26.76 4.92 -26.72
N ARG A 183 -26.31 6.18 -26.84
CA ARG A 183 -26.53 7.22 -25.82
C ARG A 183 -28.00 7.62 -25.65
N HIS A 184 -28.78 7.50 -26.73
CA HIS A 184 -30.23 7.79 -26.71
C HIS A 184 -31.05 6.71 -25.99
N GLN A 185 -30.55 5.47 -25.94
CA GLN A 185 -31.17 4.36 -25.22
C GLN A 185 -30.90 4.47 -23.71
N GLU A 186 -29.69 4.83 -23.33
CA GLU A 186 -29.27 4.95 -21.92
C GLU A 186 -30.04 6.06 -21.18
N GLN A 187 -30.26 7.21 -21.83
CA GLN A 187 -31.06 8.31 -21.26
C GLN A 187 -32.57 7.99 -21.12
N ARG A 188 -33.11 7.01 -21.87
CA ARG A 188 -34.50 6.53 -21.67
C ARG A 188 -34.59 5.60 -20.47
N VAL A 189 -33.53 4.84 -20.19
CA VAL A 189 -33.48 3.92 -19.04
C VAL A 189 -33.31 4.70 -17.73
N GLU A 190 -32.50 5.75 -17.71
CA GLU A 190 -32.33 6.61 -16.52
C GLU A 190 -33.60 7.37 -16.15
N ARG A 191 -34.30 7.98 -17.12
CA ARG A 191 -35.59 8.64 -16.85
C ARG A 191 -36.66 7.68 -16.30
N ASN A 192 -36.69 6.44 -16.79
CA ASN A 192 -37.60 5.42 -16.28
C ASN A 192 -37.20 4.89 -14.89
N ALA A 193 -35.91 4.98 -14.53
CA ALA A 193 -35.43 4.62 -13.20
C ALA A 193 -35.76 5.70 -12.15
N GLU A 194 -35.65 6.98 -12.51
CA GLU A 194 -36.01 8.11 -11.63
C GLU A 194 -37.52 8.13 -11.30
N LEU A 195 -38.39 7.87 -12.30
CA LEU A 195 -39.84 7.73 -12.09
C LEU A 195 -40.20 6.56 -11.15
N ARG A 196 -39.35 5.53 -11.11
CA ARG A 196 -39.51 4.36 -10.22
C ARG A 196 -39.01 4.61 -8.80
N TRP A 197 -38.13 5.60 -8.60
CA TRP A 197 -37.60 5.97 -7.29
C TRP A 197 -38.45 7.04 -6.59
N SER A 198 -39.15 7.91 -7.33
CA SER A 198 -40.03 8.93 -6.72
C SER A 198 -41.29 8.36 -6.05
N THR A 199 -41.65 7.10 -6.33
CA THR A 199 -42.85 6.44 -5.80
C THR A 199 -42.64 5.66 -4.49
N ARG A 200 -41.41 5.59 -3.94
CA ARG A 200 -41.16 5.05 -2.59
C ARG A 200 -40.93 6.19 -1.59
N ARG A 201 -42.00 6.60 -0.91
CA ARG A 201 -41.96 7.60 0.17
C ARG A 201 -41.13 7.11 1.37
N LYS A 202 -40.40 8.05 1.98
CA LYS A 202 -39.70 7.93 3.28
C LYS A 202 -40.69 7.99 4.45
N PRO A 203 -40.48 7.27 5.56
CA PRO A 203 -41.23 7.47 6.80
C PRO A 203 -40.38 8.27 7.81
N THR A 204 -40.82 9.46 8.20
CA THR A 204 -40.45 10.07 9.49
C THR A 204 -41.43 11.18 9.85
N LEU A 205 -41.72 11.28 11.16
CA LEU A 205 -42.45 12.33 11.89
C LEU A 205 -43.98 12.20 11.94
N TRP A 206 -44.45 11.36 12.86
CA TRP A 206 -45.64 11.64 13.66
C TRP A 206 -45.38 11.17 15.09
N GLN A 207 -44.99 12.11 15.94
CA GLN A 207 -44.99 11.97 17.38
C GLN A 207 -45.63 13.25 17.93
N ASP A 208 -46.96 13.23 17.98
CA ASP A 208 -47.78 13.92 18.97
C ASP A 208 -49.26 13.59 18.75
N ARG A 209 -49.96 13.29 19.85
CA ARG A 209 -51.38 12.89 19.98
C ARG A 209 -51.72 11.42 19.72
N ALA A 210 -51.26 10.56 20.62
CA ALA A 210 -52.08 9.44 21.07
C ALA A 210 -53.02 9.97 22.15
N GLY A 211 -54.27 10.22 21.77
CA GLY A 211 -55.32 10.66 22.68
C GLY A 211 -56.68 10.46 22.02
N THR A 212 -57.35 9.40 22.46
CA THR A 212 -58.76 9.04 22.21
C THR A 212 -59.03 8.07 21.06
N LEU A 213 -59.69 6.97 21.44
CA LEU A 213 -60.35 5.92 20.62
C LEU A 213 -59.45 4.79 20.08
N GLY A 214 -59.09 3.90 20.99
CA GLY A 214 -59.04 2.47 20.68
C GLY A 214 -60.44 1.92 20.40
N ILE A 215 -60.49 0.73 19.80
CA ILE A 215 -61.66 0.02 19.24
C ILE A 215 -61.96 0.41 17.77
N ALA A 216 -61.03 0.08 16.85
CA ALA A 216 -61.35 -0.07 15.41
C ALA A 216 -60.23 -0.74 14.56
N VAL A 217 -59.17 -1.33 15.15
CA VAL A 217 -57.99 -1.78 14.35
C VAL A 217 -57.89 -3.31 14.21
N GLU A 218 -58.73 -4.09 14.90
CA GLU A 218 -58.69 -5.55 14.78
C GLU A 218 -59.38 -6.09 13.50
N GLU A 219 -60.39 -5.38 12.95
CA GLU A 219 -61.17 -5.88 11.80
C GLU A 219 -60.53 -5.62 10.42
N GLU A 220 -59.66 -4.62 10.26
CA GLU A 220 -59.04 -4.30 8.95
C GLU A 220 -57.79 -5.14 8.65
N VAL A 221 -57.10 -5.63 9.69
CA VAL A 221 -55.89 -6.46 9.53
C VAL A 221 -56.25 -7.86 9.01
N GLN A 222 -57.41 -8.41 9.39
CA GLN A 222 -57.88 -9.71 8.89
C GLN A 222 -58.41 -9.65 7.44
N ARG A 223 -59.06 -8.55 7.02
CA ARG A 223 -59.49 -8.38 5.61
C ARG A 223 -58.34 -8.34 4.61
N CYS A 224 -57.20 -7.77 4.99
CA CYS A 224 -56.04 -7.70 4.09
C CYS A 224 -55.29 -9.05 3.98
N ALA A 225 -55.38 -9.92 4.98
CA ALA A 225 -54.75 -11.23 4.97
C ALA A 225 -55.48 -12.23 4.04
N GLU A 226 -56.81 -12.14 3.94
CA GLU A 226 -57.61 -12.99 3.05
C GLU A 226 -57.48 -12.61 1.56
N ALA A 227 -57.26 -11.32 1.24
CA ALA A 227 -57.18 -10.81 -0.13
C ALA A 227 -55.91 -11.23 -0.91
N SER A 228 -54.96 -11.91 -0.24
CA SER A 228 -53.71 -12.41 -0.85
C SER A 228 -53.81 -13.87 -1.33
N ARG A 229 -54.92 -14.56 -1.11
CA ARG A 229 -55.19 -15.91 -1.66
C ARG A 229 -55.98 -15.81 -2.97
N VAL A 230 -55.31 -15.37 -4.03
CA VAL A 230 -55.78 -15.62 -5.41
C VAL A 230 -54.67 -16.35 -6.16
N GLN A 231 -55.00 -17.57 -6.60
CA GLN A 231 -54.18 -18.43 -7.45
C GLN A 231 -53.59 -17.65 -8.63
N ASN A 232 -52.26 -17.61 -8.75
CA ASN A 232 -51.63 -17.34 -10.04
C ASN A 232 -51.38 -18.67 -10.76
N PRO A 233 -51.94 -18.88 -11.96
CA PRO A 233 -51.66 -20.06 -12.74
C PRO A 233 -50.20 -20.02 -13.23
N ILE A 234 -49.48 -21.10 -12.94
CA ILE A 234 -48.18 -21.41 -13.54
C ILE A 234 -48.44 -21.69 -15.02
N SER A 235 -48.11 -20.74 -15.89
CA SER A 235 -48.02 -20.98 -17.33
C SER A 235 -46.65 -20.53 -17.87
N SER A 236 -45.88 -21.55 -18.27
CA SER A 236 -44.86 -21.53 -19.33
C SER A 236 -43.91 -20.32 -19.40
N VAL A 237 -42.85 -20.33 -18.60
CA VAL A 237 -41.61 -19.60 -18.96
C VAL A 237 -40.51 -20.63 -19.14
N GLY A 238 -40.15 -20.84 -20.41
CA GLY A 238 -39.12 -21.78 -20.82
C GLY A 238 -37.80 -21.60 -20.07
N SER A 239 -37.12 -22.73 -19.86
CA SER A 239 -35.78 -22.84 -19.29
C SER A 239 -34.83 -21.82 -19.93
N ARG A 240 -34.66 -20.67 -19.27
CA ARG A 240 -33.65 -19.68 -19.65
C ARG A 240 -32.32 -20.23 -19.20
N GLY A 241 -31.58 -20.84 -20.12
CA GLY A 241 -30.21 -21.30 -19.93
C GLY A 241 -29.39 -20.26 -19.17
N MET A 242 -28.61 -20.75 -18.20
CA MET A 242 -27.84 -19.92 -17.27
C MET A 242 -26.90 -19.02 -18.09
N LYS A 243 -27.21 -17.72 -18.16
CA LYS A 243 -26.43 -16.75 -18.92
C LYS A 243 -25.00 -16.77 -18.38
N THR A 244 -24.03 -17.13 -19.20
CA THR A 244 -22.60 -17.03 -18.88
C THR A 244 -22.04 -15.71 -19.42
N LEU A 245 -21.00 -15.20 -18.77
CA LEU A 245 -20.32 -13.94 -19.08
C LEU A 245 -18.86 -14.24 -19.43
N LYS A 246 -18.39 -13.70 -20.56
CA LYS A 246 -16.97 -13.76 -20.96
C LYS A 246 -16.14 -12.78 -20.12
N VAL A 247 -15.07 -13.26 -19.52
CA VAL A 247 -14.08 -12.46 -18.79
C VAL A 247 -12.67 -12.90 -19.15
N VAL A 248 -11.70 -11.98 -19.11
CA VAL A 248 -10.27 -12.27 -19.26
C VAL A 248 -9.60 -12.20 -17.90
N LEU A 249 -8.86 -13.24 -17.53
CA LEU A 249 -8.18 -13.31 -16.23
C LEU A 249 -6.91 -12.44 -16.24
N THR A 250 -6.71 -11.63 -15.21
CA THR A 250 -5.48 -10.85 -15.03
C THR A 250 -4.42 -11.67 -14.28
N GLU A 251 -4.86 -12.55 -13.38
CA GLU A 251 -4.02 -13.38 -12.53
C GLU A 251 -4.36 -14.87 -12.68
N LYS A 252 -3.45 -15.76 -12.24
CA LYS A 252 -3.70 -17.21 -12.23
C LYS A 252 -4.66 -17.56 -11.09
N ILE A 253 -5.76 -18.22 -11.42
CA ILE A 253 -6.75 -18.69 -10.44
C ILE A 253 -6.90 -20.20 -10.61
N GLU A 254 -6.67 -20.97 -9.54
CA GLU A 254 -6.60 -22.44 -9.56
C GLU A 254 -7.81 -23.12 -10.21
N ARG A 255 -9.01 -22.54 -10.08
CA ARG A 255 -10.27 -23.11 -10.60
C ARG A 255 -10.72 -22.56 -11.94
N LEU A 256 -10.09 -21.49 -12.46
CA LEU A 256 -10.52 -20.82 -13.70
C LEU A 256 -9.49 -20.91 -14.82
N GLY A 257 -8.19 -20.77 -14.52
CA GLY A 257 -7.15 -20.80 -15.54
C GLY A 257 -5.96 -19.89 -15.26
N ARG A 258 -5.12 -19.73 -16.28
CA ARG A 258 -3.92 -18.88 -16.23
C ARG A 258 -4.27 -17.42 -16.55
N ALA A 259 -3.41 -16.50 -16.11
CA ALA A 259 -3.47 -15.10 -16.50
C ALA A 259 -3.47 -14.96 -18.04
N GLY A 260 -4.33 -14.09 -18.56
CA GLY A 260 -4.52 -13.83 -20.00
C GLY A 260 -5.56 -14.72 -20.69
N GLN A 261 -6.08 -15.75 -20.01
CA GLN A 261 -7.07 -16.65 -20.59
C GLN A 261 -8.48 -16.05 -20.55
N VAL A 262 -9.24 -16.19 -21.65
CA VAL A 262 -10.65 -15.81 -21.73
C VAL A 262 -11.52 -16.98 -21.28
N VAL A 263 -12.33 -16.78 -20.25
CA VAL A 263 -13.18 -17.81 -19.64
C VAL A 263 -14.64 -17.36 -19.53
N ASN A 264 -15.57 -18.31 -19.61
CA ASN A 264 -16.99 -18.09 -19.42
C ASN A 264 -17.37 -18.38 -17.97
N VAL A 265 -17.85 -17.38 -17.24
CA VAL A 265 -18.22 -17.49 -15.81
C VAL A 265 -19.66 -17.05 -15.57
N ALA A 266 -20.24 -17.41 -14.43
CA ALA A 266 -21.54 -16.88 -14.04
C ALA A 266 -21.47 -15.34 -13.82
N PRO A 267 -22.47 -14.55 -14.25
CA PRO A 267 -22.43 -13.09 -14.19
C PRO A 267 -22.35 -12.57 -12.75
N GLY A 268 -22.95 -13.28 -11.79
CA GLY A 268 -22.83 -12.95 -10.37
C GLY A 268 -21.39 -13.14 -9.85
N TYR A 269 -20.69 -14.19 -10.29
CA TYR A 269 -19.32 -14.45 -9.87
C TYR A 269 -18.34 -13.40 -10.42
N ALA A 270 -18.56 -12.97 -11.68
CA ALA A 270 -17.79 -11.88 -12.27
C ALA A 270 -17.99 -10.55 -11.53
N ARG A 271 -19.25 -10.14 -11.31
CA ARG A 271 -19.58 -8.83 -10.70
C ARG A 271 -19.23 -8.73 -9.23
N ASN A 272 -19.39 -9.81 -8.46
CA ASN A 272 -19.23 -9.77 -7.01
C ASN A 272 -17.80 -10.13 -6.57
N LYS A 273 -17.05 -10.90 -7.37
CA LYS A 273 -15.73 -11.40 -6.97
C LYS A 273 -14.61 -11.01 -7.94
N LEU A 274 -14.75 -11.29 -9.23
CA LEU A 274 -13.59 -11.15 -10.14
C LEU A 274 -13.27 -9.69 -10.50
N ILE A 275 -14.28 -8.89 -10.82
CA ILE A 275 -14.13 -7.49 -11.23
C ILE A 275 -13.71 -6.57 -10.07
N PRO A 276 -14.37 -6.59 -8.88
CA PRO A 276 -14.02 -5.67 -7.79
C PRO A 276 -12.65 -5.97 -7.17
N HIS A 277 -12.17 -7.22 -7.25
CA HIS A 277 -10.84 -7.61 -6.77
C HIS A 277 -9.76 -7.57 -7.86
N HIS A 278 -10.04 -7.01 -9.04
CA HIS A 278 -9.11 -6.90 -10.17
C HIS A 278 -8.55 -8.23 -10.72
N LEU A 279 -9.17 -9.36 -10.37
CA LEU A 279 -8.75 -10.69 -10.78
C LEU A 279 -9.11 -11.02 -12.24
N ALA A 280 -10.14 -10.35 -12.78
CA ALA A 280 -10.52 -10.47 -14.18
C ALA A 280 -11.13 -9.17 -14.73
N LEU A 281 -10.95 -8.93 -16.02
CA LEU A 281 -11.60 -7.84 -16.76
C LEU A 281 -12.75 -8.36 -17.63
N PRO A 282 -13.72 -7.51 -18.01
CA PRO A 282 -14.75 -7.87 -18.97
C PRO A 282 -14.12 -8.37 -20.28
N GLY A 283 -14.64 -9.46 -20.85
CA GLY A 283 -14.10 -10.11 -22.05
C GLY A 283 -14.40 -9.35 -23.36
N LEU A 284 -14.18 -8.04 -23.38
CA LEU A 284 -14.15 -7.24 -24.61
C LEU A 284 -12.76 -7.33 -25.23
N ASP A 285 -12.68 -7.34 -26.56
CA ASP A 285 -11.42 -7.51 -27.31
C ASP A 285 -10.35 -6.46 -26.93
N LYS A 286 -10.79 -5.25 -26.55
CA LYS A 286 -9.93 -4.19 -26.03
C LYS A 286 -9.22 -4.59 -24.73
N TYR A 287 -9.91 -5.23 -23.79
CA TYR A 287 -9.30 -5.64 -22.52
C TYR A 287 -8.45 -6.89 -22.68
N VAL A 288 -8.85 -7.80 -23.58
CA VAL A 288 -8.05 -8.99 -23.91
C VAL A 288 -6.68 -8.59 -24.48
N SER A 289 -6.64 -7.64 -25.42
CA SER A 289 -5.40 -7.13 -26.00
C SER A 289 -4.53 -6.40 -24.98
N LEU A 290 -5.12 -5.60 -24.09
CA LEU A 290 -4.40 -4.92 -23.01
C LEU A 290 -3.73 -5.89 -22.03
N VAL A 291 -4.47 -6.90 -21.55
CA VAL A 291 -3.93 -7.91 -20.61
C VAL A 291 -2.82 -8.71 -21.28
N ASN A 292 -2.98 -9.10 -22.54
CA ASN A 292 -1.94 -9.81 -23.28
C ASN A 292 -0.69 -8.94 -23.54
N ALA A 293 -0.86 -7.65 -23.79
CA ALA A 293 0.26 -6.72 -23.94
C ALA A 293 1.02 -6.53 -22.62
N GLN A 294 0.30 -6.40 -21.50
CA GLN A 294 0.91 -6.33 -20.16
C GLN A 294 1.68 -7.60 -19.81
N LEU A 295 1.10 -8.78 -20.08
CA LEU A 295 1.77 -10.06 -19.85
C LEU A 295 3.00 -10.25 -20.74
N LYS A 296 2.99 -9.73 -21.98
CA LYS A 296 4.17 -9.74 -22.87
C LYS A 296 5.25 -8.76 -22.39
N ALA A 297 4.88 -7.58 -21.90
CA ALA A 297 5.81 -6.60 -21.35
C ALA A 297 6.43 -7.04 -20.01
N ALA A 298 5.73 -7.88 -19.24
CA ALA A 298 6.25 -8.47 -18.00
C ALA A 298 7.15 -9.70 -18.23
N ARG A 299 7.12 -10.32 -19.42
CA ARG A 299 7.94 -11.49 -19.75
C ARG A 299 9.44 -11.25 -19.96
N PRO A 300 9.95 -10.14 -20.54
CA PRO A 300 11.40 -9.97 -20.70
C PRO A 300 12.16 -9.89 -19.36
N HIS A 301 11.54 -9.42 -18.28
CA HIS A 301 12.18 -9.37 -16.96
C HIS A 301 12.30 -10.72 -16.23
N LEU A 302 11.61 -11.76 -16.71
CA LEU A 302 11.59 -13.08 -16.07
C LEU A 302 12.44 -14.12 -16.81
N LEU A 303 12.98 -13.80 -17.99
CA LEU A 303 13.80 -14.72 -18.77
C LEU A 303 15.29 -14.30 -18.82
N GLU A 304 15.62 -13.02 -18.62
CA GLU A 304 17.03 -12.57 -18.52
C GLU A 304 17.57 -12.54 -17.08
N GLU A 305 16.71 -12.55 -16.05
CA GLU A 305 17.16 -12.62 -14.65
C GLU A 305 17.38 -14.05 -14.12
N THR A 306 17.06 -15.09 -14.90
CA THR A 306 17.10 -16.47 -14.40
C THR A 306 18.42 -17.22 -14.64
N GLU A 307 19.34 -16.73 -15.47
CA GLU A 307 20.49 -17.57 -15.85
C GLU A 307 21.87 -17.16 -15.33
N GLU A 308 22.18 -15.89 -14.96
CA GLU A 308 23.62 -15.58 -14.74
C GLU A 308 24.04 -14.71 -13.54
N THR A 309 23.17 -14.13 -12.69
CA THR A 309 23.67 -13.15 -11.67
C THR A 309 22.97 -13.08 -10.30
N LYS A 310 22.29 -14.13 -9.80
CA LYS A 310 21.70 -14.12 -8.42
C LYS A 310 22.00 -15.35 -7.55
N SER A 311 22.77 -16.33 -8.02
CA SER A 311 23.01 -17.58 -7.26
C SER A 311 24.01 -17.45 -6.11
N GLU A 312 25.03 -16.59 -6.17
CA GLU A 312 26.15 -16.74 -5.22
C GLU A 312 25.99 -15.99 -3.88
N THR A 313 25.30 -14.85 -3.84
CA THR A 313 25.21 -14.04 -2.59
C THR A 313 23.98 -14.33 -1.72
N SER A 314 22.94 -14.98 -2.26
CA SER A 314 21.76 -15.37 -1.48
C SER A 314 21.96 -16.72 -0.80
N GLU A 315 22.57 -17.69 -1.48
CA GLU A 315 22.81 -19.03 -0.95
C GLU A 315 23.78 -19.00 0.24
N GLU A 316 24.87 -18.23 0.17
CA GLU A 316 25.80 -18.12 1.30
C GLU A 316 25.16 -17.54 2.56
N LYS A 317 24.26 -16.56 2.42
CA LYS A 317 23.55 -15.97 3.56
C LYS A 317 22.55 -16.96 4.16
N GLN A 318 21.80 -17.66 3.31
CA GLN A 318 20.87 -18.69 3.74
C GLN A 318 21.61 -19.87 4.41
N LEU A 319 22.74 -20.30 3.87
CA LEU A 319 23.57 -21.35 4.46
C LEU A 319 24.14 -20.94 5.83
N LYS A 320 24.56 -19.67 5.99
CA LYS A 320 25.03 -19.12 7.27
C LYS A 320 23.91 -19.05 8.31
N GLU A 321 22.70 -18.66 7.92
CA GLU A 321 21.54 -18.65 8.81
C GLU A 321 21.13 -20.06 9.23
N ILE A 322 21.14 -21.02 8.30
CA ILE A 322 20.82 -22.42 8.60
C ILE A 322 21.88 -23.05 9.52
N ASP A 323 23.17 -22.78 9.30
CA ASP A 323 24.25 -23.26 10.19
C ASP A 323 24.11 -22.67 11.61
N ALA A 324 23.73 -21.39 11.74
CA ALA A 324 23.46 -20.78 13.04
C ALA A 324 22.27 -21.44 13.77
N VAL A 325 21.22 -21.83 13.04
CA VAL A 325 20.07 -22.56 13.59
C VAL A 325 20.47 -23.98 14.02
N LEU A 326 21.26 -24.70 13.21
CA LEU A 326 21.73 -26.05 13.53
C LEU A 326 22.58 -26.07 14.80
N LYS A 327 23.50 -25.09 14.96
CA LYS A 327 24.30 -24.95 16.19
C LYS A 327 23.46 -24.69 17.43
N ARG A 328 22.37 -23.91 17.30
CA ARG A 328 21.43 -23.68 18.41
C ARG A 328 20.70 -24.96 18.78
N LEU A 329 20.25 -25.75 17.81
CA LEU A 329 19.56 -27.02 18.06
C LEU A 329 20.46 -28.08 18.71
N ASP A 330 21.74 -28.15 18.33
CA ASP A 330 22.70 -29.11 18.92
C ASP A 330 23.07 -28.78 20.38
N ALA A 331 23.26 -27.49 20.69
CA ALA A 331 23.52 -27.03 22.05
C ALA A 331 22.25 -26.96 22.92
N GLY A 332 21.08 -26.91 22.29
CA GLY A 332 19.79 -26.71 22.94
C GLY A 332 19.29 -27.92 23.71
N LYS A 333 18.76 -27.68 24.91
CA LYS A 333 18.04 -28.69 25.71
C LYS A 333 16.62 -28.22 25.96
N VAL A 334 15.64 -28.94 25.43
CA VAL A 334 14.22 -28.60 25.59
C VAL A 334 13.66 -29.25 26.85
N VAL A 335 13.05 -28.45 27.72
CA VAL A 335 12.53 -28.92 29.02
C VAL A 335 11.01 -28.94 29.01
N PHE A 336 10.42 -30.11 29.25
CA PHE A 336 8.98 -30.29 29.40
C PHE A 336 8.60 -30.38 30.88
N HIS A 337 7.53 -29.70 31.28
CA HIS A 337 6.93 -29.83 32.60
C HIS A 337 5.55 -30.49 32.45
N ARG A 338 5.38 -31.70 32.98
CA ARG A 338 4.13 -32.48 32.85
C ARG A 338 3.67 -33.07 34.18
N HIS A 339 2.36 -33.23 34.33
CA HIS A 339 1.75 -33.91 35.47
C HIS A 339 1.77 -35.43 35.30
N LEU A 340 1.94 -36.14 36.42
CA LEU A 340 1.97 -37.59 36.48
C LEU A 340 0.62 -38.15 36.91
N THR A 341 0.30 -39.32 36.39
CA THR A 341 -0.73 -40.22 36.90
C THR A 341 -0.14 -41.08 38.03
N CYS A 342 -0.99 -41.68 38.88
CA CYS A 342 -0.59 -42.51 40.02
C CYS A 342 0.39 -43.66 39.67
N ALA A 343 0.44 -44.09 38.41
CA ALA A 343 1.33 -45.15 37.91
C ALA A 343 2.68 -44.66 37.36
N GLN A 344 3.13 -43.44 37.71
CA GLN A 344 4.37 -42.81 37.17
C GLN A 344 4.40 -42.61 35.64
N VAL A 345 3.25 -42.70 34.99
CA VAL A 345 3.05 -42.40 33.57
C VAL A 345 2.58 -40.95 33.43
N LEU A 346 2.98 -40.28 32.34
CA LEU A 346 2.50 -38.93 32.04
C LEU A 346 0.98 -38.91 31.80
N PHE A 347 0.29 -37.92 32.36
CA PHE A 347 -1.16 -37.75 32.14
C PHE A 347 -1.48 -37.49 30.66
N LYS A 348 -0.60 -36.77 29.96
CA LYS A 348 -0.69 -36.52 28.52
C LYS A 348 0.64 -36.87 27.85
N PRO A 349 0.67 -37.79 26.86
CA PRO A 349 1.86 -38.07 26.06
C PRO A 349 2.45 -36.80 25.47
N VAL A 350 3.76 -36.81 25.24
CA VAL A 350 4.42 -35.79 24.43
C VAL A 350 4.37 -36.23 22.98
N THR A 351 3.49 -35.57 22.21
CA THR A 351 3.34 -35.78 20.76
C THR A 351 4.31 -34.91 19.96
N LYS A 352 4.42 -35.18 18.65
CA LYS A 352 5.23 -34.36 17.71
C LYS A 352 4.83 -32.88 17.72
N ASP A 353 3.55 -32.57 17.80
CA ASP A 353 3.06 -31.18 17.81
C ASP A 353 3.45 -30.45 19.10
N ASP A 354 3.38 -31.15 20.25
CA ASP A 354 3.82 -30.61 21.54
C ASP A 354 5.35 -30.33 21.52
N LEU A 355 6.13 -31.12 20.79
CA LEU A 355 7.56 -30.88 20.57
C LEU A 355 7.83 -29.64 19.73
N ILE A 356 7.14 -29.48 18.61
CA ILE A 356 7.28 -28.30 17.73
C ILE A 356 6.96 -27.02 18.51
N PHE A 357 5.88 -27.05 19.31
CA PHE A 357 5.46 -25.92 20.11
C PHE A 357 6.53 -25.51 21.15
N GLU A 358 7.06 -26.46 21.91
CA GLU A 358 8.06 -26.15 22.95
C GLU A 358 9.43 -25.79 22.35
N VAL A 359 9.84 -26.36 21.21
CA VAL A 359 11.04 -25.93 20.48
C VAL A 359 10.88 -24.48 20.02
N ARG A 360 9.72 -24.13 19.44
CA ARG A 360 9.44 -22.75 19.03
C ARG A 360 9.49 -21.79 20.22
N ARG A 361 8.95 -22.21 21.36
CA ARG A 361 8.89 -21.39 22.58
C ARG A 361 10.25 -21.19 23.25
N GLN A 362 11.06 -22.25 23.38
CA GLN A 362 12.31 -22.21 24.15
C GLN A 362 13.53 -21.84 23.29
N MET A 363 13.54 -22.27 22.02
CA MET A 363 14.69 -22.11 21.12
C MET A 363 14.45 -21.06 20.03
N GLY A 364 13.19 -20.63 19.81
CA GLY A 364 12.84 -19.65 18.77
C GLY A 364 12.96 -20.20 17.34
N VAL A 365 12.99 -21.52 17.17
CA VAL A 365 13.16 -22.18 15.87
C VAL A 365 11.85 -22.82 15.43
N GLU A 366 11.43 -22.58 14.18
CA GLU A 366 10.27 -23.24 13.58
C GLU A 366 10.69 -24.56 12.92
N LEU A 367 10.18 -25.68 13.45
CA LEU A 367 10.42 -27.01 12.89
C LEU A 367 9.13 -27.54 12.23
N ALA A 368 9.28 -28.09 11.02
CA ALA A 368 8.20 -28.82 10.37
C ALA A 368 8.07 -30.24 10.97
N ALA A 369 6.85 -30.76 11.07
CA ALA A 369 6.58 -32.10 11.60
C ALA A 369 7.28 -33.23 10.80
N SER A 370 7.55 -33.01 9.51
CA SER A 370 8.32 -33.92 8.65
C SER A 370 9.77 -34.10 9.08
N ASN A 371 10.32 -33.14 9.82
CA ASN A 371 11.72 -33.10 10.20
C ASN A 371 11.98 -33.83 11.53
N ILE A 372 10.93 -34.30 12.22
CA ILE A 372 11.05 -34.96 13.52
C ILE A 372 10.72 -36.45 13.35
N ILE A 373 11.72 -37.30 13.61
CA ILE A 373 11.51 -38.75 13.65
C ILE A 373 11.19 -39.13 15.09
N LEU A 374 9.91 -39.27 15.38
CA LEU A 374 9.41 -39.82 16.63
C LEU A 374 8.60 -41.09 16.31
N PRO A 375 9.13 -42.30 16.60
CA PRO A 375 8.44 -43.57 16.34
C PRO A 375 7.33 -43.85 17.36
N GLU A 376 7.51 -43.44 18.61
CA GLU A 376 6.52 -43.58 19.69
C GLU A 376 6.48 -42.30 20.55
N ASP A 377 5.29 -41.93 21.04
CA ASP A 377 5.12 -40.78 21.91
C ASP A 377 5.73 -41.02 23.30
N PHE A 378 6.31 -39.98 23.91
CA PHE A 378 6.92 -40.13 25.23
C PHE A 378 5.89 -40.13 26.34
N ASN A 379 5.85 -41.23 27.10
CA ASN A 379 4.94 -41.46 28.23
C ASN A 379 5.63 -41.54 29.60
N LYS A 380 6.96 -41.47 29.64
CA LYS A 380 7.77 -41.60 30.85
C LYS A 380 8.54 -40.30 31.14
N LEU A 381 8.91 -40.10 32.40
CA LEU A 381 9.87 -39.06 32.77
C LEU A 381 11.29 -39.50 32.46
N GLY A 382 12.16 -38.54 32.12
CA GLY A 382 13.55 -38.84 31.83
C GLY A 382 14.19 -37.84 30.88
N GLU A 383 15.43 -38.14 30.51
CA GLU A 383 16.13 -37.48 29.41
C GLU A 383 16.01 -38.37 28.17
N PHE A 384 15.58 -37.78 27.06
CA PHE A 384 15.34 -38.48 25.80
C PHE A 384 16.07 -37.75 24.67
N GLU A 385 16.49 -38.49 23.66
CA GLU A 385 17.13 -37.95 22.45
C GLU A 385 16.23 -38.25 21.25
N VAL A 386 15.89 -37.21 20.48
CA VAL A 386 15.03 -37.33 19.29
C VAL A 386 15.82 -37.00 18.04
N GLU A 387 15.76 -37.89 17.05
CA GLU A 387 16.45 -37.72 15.77
C GLU A 387 15.71 -36.69 14.89
N LEU A 388 16.45 -35.67 14.44
CA LEU A 388 15.98 -34.67 13.49
C LEU A 388 16.49 -34.98 12.07
N ARG A 389 15.57 -34.98 11.11
CA ARG A 389 15.84 -35.18 9.68
C ARG A 389 15.87 -33.84 8.97
N PHE A 390 16.96 -33.60 8.24
CA PHE A 390 17.12 -32.43 7.37
C PHE A 390 17.29 -32.85 5.90
N PRO A 391 16.94 -31.97 4.93
CA PRO A 391 17.19 -32.23 3.52
C PRO A 391 18.70 -32.37 3.22
N LYS A 392 19.04 -33.21 2.23
CA LYS A 392 20.43 -33.51 1.83
C LYS A 392 21.10 -32.23 1.29
N GLY A 393 22.24 -31.85 1.85
CA GLY A 393 23.03 -30.68 1.41
C GLY A 393 23.49 -29.73 2.53
N LEU A 394 23.08 -29.95 3.79
CA LEU A 394 23.47 -29.12 4.92
C LEU A 394 24.70 -29.69 5.65
N ALA A 395 25.72 -28.86 5.86
CA ALA A 395 26.86 -29.19 6.69
C ALA A 395 26.43 -29.22 8.16
N MET A 396 26.45 -30.41 8.76
CA MET A 396 26.02 -30.61 10.14
C MET A 396 27.15 -30.23 11.10
N PRO A 397 26.84 -29.62 12.26
CA PRO A 397 27.85 -29.28 13.26
C PRO A 397 28.59 -30.56 13.71
N GLY A 398 29.92 -30.56 13.60
CA GLY A 398 30.77 -31.68 14.02
C GLY A 398 30.83 -32.89 13.05
N GLY A 399 30.33 -32.77 11.82
CA GLY A 399 30.50 -33.80 10.78
C GLY A 399 29.66 -35.07 10.97
N ARG A 400 28.59 -35.00 11.78
CA ARG A 400 27.68 -36.14 12.04
C ARG A 400 26.56 -36.20 11.01
N GLU A 401 26.19 -37.40 10.58
CA GLU A 401 25.08 -37.60 9.62
C GLU A 401 23.69 -37.37 10.23
N LYS A 402 23.57 -37.39 11.55
CA LYS A 402 22.30 -37.28 12.30
C LYS A 402 22.42 -36.26 13.42
N LEU A 403 21.39 -35.42 13.59
CA LEU A 403 21.26 -34.48 14.71
C LEU A 403 20.27 -35.04 15.73
N PHE A 404 20.65 -35.02 17.01
CA PHE A 404 19.80 -35.45 18.11
C PHE A 404 19.43 -34.27 18.99
N LEU A 405 18.14 -34.00 19.13
CA LEU A 405 17.64 -32.98 20.05
C LEU A 405 17.50 -33.58 21.45
N LYS A 406 18.16 -32.95 22.44
CA LYS A 406 18.09 -33.38 23.84
C LYS A 406 16.83 -32.85 24.50
N LEU A 407 16.01 -33.77 24.99
CA LEU A 407 14.76 -33.49 25.69
C LEU A 407 14.89 -33.89 27.16
N ARG A 408 14.32 -33.09 28.06
CA ARG A 408 14.18 -33.46 29.47
C ARG A 408 12.75 -33.26 29.93
N ILE A 409 12.10 -34.34 30.32
CA ILE A 409 10.74 -34.30 30.86
C ILE A 409 10.84 -34.33 32.38
N ARG A 410 10.41 -33.25 33.02
CA ARG A 410 10.36 -33.08 34.48
C ARG A 410 8.91 -33.11 34.96
N ARG A 411 8.74 -33.56 36.21
CA ARG A 411 7.49 -33.41 36.94
C ARG A 411 7.23 -31.92 37.17
N LYS A 412 6.02 -31.47 36.88
CA LYS A 412 5.53 -30.14 37.21
C LYS A 412 5.19 -30.03 38.70
#